data_AF-A0A8H6HMS6-F1
#
_entry.id   AF-A0A8H6HMS6-F1
#
_cell.length_a   1.000
_cell.length_b   1.000
_cell.length_c   1.000
_cell.angle_alpha   90.00
_cell.angle_beta   90.00
_cell.angle_gamma   90.00
#
_symmetry.space_group_name_H-M   'P 1'
#
loop_
_entity.id
_entity.type
_entity.pdbx_description
1 polymer ?
#
loop_
_entity_poly.entity_id
_entity_poly.type
_entity_poly.pdbx_seq_one_letter_code
_entity_poly.pdbx_strand_id
1 'polypeptide(L)'
;MPAARKKSQRAPSSPSKSPRKRAPQRCRKCPNSPLRSECPHSGRKAKASTSSGDASTSQAPEIPIDPALAALPIDPALTTQPLSPLPEVPVQGDPSVNSTCSLPLPPIASNLPSSDSTVVNASAPAVASSPAGITVGAPPSTPPQHAPTTATPTHRAYASNANPVHGMIKGVCRGNDVTSMARTRAPKSPFKNTADAQTFCEYNVRDLFSRVESLAESTNAWAYIAIQHPWSRTPFLHYTSRKLRKEAPNDVAVLHRDVSRIMSQVKRADRSRLLELVKTKDAAEEAARAAEERALRAEQEVERMKAASAQQASLSARDFVLRAVLNSMTVPPAPTVSPTPTV
;
A
#
# COMPACT_ATOMS: atom_id res chain seq x y z
N MET A 1 -31.20 26.86 -11.87
CA MET A 1 -30.61 27.67 -10.77
C MET A 1 -29.31 27.00 -10.31
N PRO A 2 -28.14 27.38 -10.84
CA PRO A 2 -26.86 26.74 -10.50
C PRO A 2 -26.35 27.23 -9.13
N ALA A 3 -26.00 26.29 -8.26
CA ALA A 3 -25.50 26.55 -6.91
C ALA A 3 -24.05 27.08 -6.95
N ALA A 4 -23.84 28.28 -6.43
CA ALA A 4 -22.56 28.95 -6.35
C ALA A 4 -21.60 28.22 -5.38
N ARG A 5 -20.49 27.72 -5.94
CA ARG A 5 -19.42 27.01 -5.25
C ARG A 5 -18.62 28.00 -4.39
N LYS A 6 -18.74 27.91 -3.06
CA LYS A 6 -17.99 28.73 -2.09
C LYS A 6 -16.49 28.46 -2.20
N LYS A 7 -15.74 29.42 -2.75
CA LYS A 7 -14.27 29.44 -2.76
C LYS A 7 -13.77 29.63 -1.33
N SER A 8 -13.17 28.59 -0.77
CA SER A 8 -12.42 28.63 0.49
C SER A 8 -11.21 29.57 0.34
N GLN A 9 -11.31 30.77 0.91
CA GLN A 9 -10.18 31.69 1.04
C GLN A 9 -9.16 31.09 2.00
N ARG A 10 -8.02 30.65 1.46
CA ARG A 10 -6.82 30.33 2.26
C ARG A 10 -6.34 31.61 2.92
N ALA A 11 -6.23 31.59 4.24
CA ALA A 11 -5.65 32.68 5.02
C ALA A 11 -4.22 33.00 4.52
N PRO A 12 -3.84 34.29 4.49
CA PRO A 12 -2.52 34.72 4.03
C PRO A 12 -1.43 34.12 4.93
N SER A 13 -0.50 33.40 4.31
CA SER A 13 0.71 32.90 4.95
C SER A 13 1.50 34.09 5.52
N SER A 14 1.77 34.04 6.82
CA SER A 14 2.60 35.00 7.52
C SER A 14 3.97 35.16 6.84
N PRO A 15 4.51 36.40 6.75
CA PRO A 15 5.74 36.67 6.03
C PRO A 15 6.90 35.87 6.63
N SER A 16 7.54 35.05 5.80
CA SER A 16 8.72 34.29 6.19
C SER A 16 9.81 35.27 6.63
N LYS A 17 10.13 35.27 7.92
CA LYS A 17 11.24 36.03 8.49
C LYS A 17 12.50 35.68 7.70
N SER A 18 13.04 36.65 6.98
CA SER A 18 14.29 36.50 6.22
C SER A 18 15.38 35.94 7.14
N PRO A 19 16.22 35.01 6.65
CA PRO A 19 17.27 34.40 7.45
C PRO A 19 18.21 35.51 7.93
N ARG A 20 18.14 35.83 9.22
CA ARG A 20 19.07 36.77 9.86
C ARG A 20 20.48 36.28 9.58
N LYS A 21 21.29 37.08 8.88
CA LYS A 21 22.72 36.86 8.66
C LYS A 21 23.36 36.64 10.04
N ARG A 22 23.61 35.37 10.40
CA ARG A 22 24.20 35.04 11.70
C ARG A 22 25.64 35.56 11.68
N ALA A 23 25.98 36.39 12.67
CA ALA A 23 27.36 36.84 12.86
C ALA A 23 28.31 35.63 12.94
N PRO A 24 29.51 35.73 12.36
CA PRO A 24 30.46 34.63 12.32
C PRO A 24 30.84 34.22 13.75
N GLN A 25 30.80 32.92 14.03
CA GLN A 25 31.02 32.37 15.36
C GLN A 25 32.50 32.52 15.74
N ARG A 26 32.78 33.02 16.96
CA ARG A 26 34.14 33.15 17.50
C ARG A 26 34.51 31.95 18.39
N CYS A 27 35.80 31.66 18.48
CA CYS A 27 36.34 30.54 19.26
C CYS A 27 36.27 30.85 20.76
N ARG A 28 35.57 30.00 21.55
CA ARG A 28 35.41 30.21 23.00
C ARG A 28 36.61 29.80 23.87
N LYS A 29 37.61 29.13 23.27
CA LYS A 29 38.78 28.59 23.99
C LYS A 29 40.02 29.47 23.87
N CYS A 30 40.08 30.37 22.89
CA CYS A 30 41.23 31.24 22.68
C CYS A 30 41.00 32.60 23.36
N PRO A 31 42.01 33.17 24.02
CA PRO A 31 41.88 34.44 24.73
C PRO A 31 41.44 35.59 23.80
N ASN A 32 41.86 35.58 22.55
CA ASN A 32 41.52 36.62 21.57
C ASN A 32 40.29 36.31 20.71
N SER A 33 39.56 35.22 21.01
CA SER A 33 38.31 34.86 20.32
C SER A 33 38.36 35.02 18.79
N PRO A 34 39.35 34.43 18.07
CA PRO A 34 39.41 34.48 16.62
C PRO A 34 38.18 33.79 16.01
N LEU A 35 37.91 34.04 14.73
CA LEU A 35 36.83 33.35 14.05
C LEU A 35 37.01 31.84 14.16
N ARG A 36 35.92 31.12 14.36
CA ARG A 36 35.96 29.66 14.57
C ARG A 36 36.56 28.94 13.36
N SER A 37 36.51 29.52 12.16
CA SER A 37 37.17 29.02 10.94
C SER A 37 38.70 29.10 10.99
N GLU A 38 39.26 30.06 11.73
CA GLU A 38 40.70 30.34 11.82
C GLU A 38 41.33 29.75 13.09
N CYS A 39 40.51 29.33 14.05
CA CYS A 39 40.96 28.81 15.33
C CYS A 39 41.44 27.35 15.19
N PRO A 40 42.65 26.99 15.66
CA PRO A 40 43.15 25.60 15.63
C PRO A 40 42.30 24.65 16.49
N HIS A 41 41.54 25.18 17.45
CA HIS A 41 40.58 24.39 18.25
C HIS A 41 39.29 24.03 17.51
N SER A 42 39.07 24.57 16.32
CA SER A 42 38.02 24.10 15.44
C SER A 42 38.46 22.75 14.86
N GLY A 43 38.12 21.67 15.57
CA GLY A 43 38.41 20.28 15.21
C GLY A 43 37.79 19.79 13.89
N ARG A 44 37.41 20.69 12.98
CA ARG A 44 37.29 20.35 11.57
C ARG A 44 38.71 20.29 11.02
N LYS A 45 39.29 19.08 11.02
CA LYS A 45 40.40 18.73 10.12
C LYS A 45 40.04 19.32 8.75
N ALA A 46 40.71 20.40 8.37
CA ALA A 46 40.58 20.97 7.05
C ALA A 46 40.95 19.86 6.07
N LYS A 47 39.96 19.31 5.38
CA LYS A 47 40.19 18.44 4.24
C LYS A 47 40.82 19.38 3.22
N ALA A 48 42.14 19.33 3.13
CA ALA A 48 42.94 20.20 2.28
C ALA A 48 42.32 20.20 0.88
N SER A 49 41.74 21.33 0.50
CA SER A 49 41.42 21.64 -0.88
C SER A 49 42.74 21.96 -1.55
N THR A 50 43.46 20.92 -1.97
CA THR A 50 44.61 21.04 -2.85
C THR A 50 44.09 21.41 -4.23
N SER A 51 44.06 22.70 -4.50
CA SER A 51 43.92 23.26 -5.84
C SER A 51 45.32 23.50 -6.41
N SER A 52 45.85 22.56 -7.18
CA SER A 52 46.99 22.74 -8.10
C SER A 52 46.98 21.56 -9.07
N GLY A 53 47.19 21.85 -10.36
CA GLY A 53 47.09 20.86 -11.45
C GLY A 53 48.16 19.78 -11.43
N ASP A 54 47.93 18.71 -12.18
CA ASP A 54 48.64 18.50 -13.44
C ASP A 54 48.11 17.25 -14.17
N ALA A 55 48.26 17.29 -15.49
CA ALA A 55 47.93 16.21 -16.39
C ALA A 55 48.78 14.96 -16.08
N SER A 56 48.13 13.80 -15.93
CA SER A 56 48.75 12.51 -16.22
C SER A 56 47.71 11.44 -16.48
N THR A 57 47.67 11.05 -17.75
CA THR A 57 47.30 9.75 -18.26
C THR A 57 47.70 8.64 -17.28
N SER A 58 46.72 7.95 -16.70
CA SER A 58 46.95 6.66 -16.04
C SER A 58 45.98 5.66 -16.62
N GLN A 59 46.56 4.74 -17.38
CA GLN A 59 45.96 3.53 -17.91
C GLN A 59 45.23 2.78 -16.79
N ALA A 60 44.00 2.36 -17.08
CA ALA A 60 43.31 1.36 -16.30
C ALA A 60 44.10 0.03 -16.40
N PRO A 61 44.31 -0.69 -15.29
CA PRO A 61 44.84 -2.04 -15.36
C PRO A 61 43.82 -2.95 -16.03
N GLU A 62 44.17 -3.43 -17.23
CA GLU A 62 43.47 -4.52 -17.89
C GLU A 62 43.50 -5.75 -16.98
N ILE A 63 42.31 -6.17 -16.55
CA ILE A 63 42.12 -7.45 -15.87
C ILE A 63 42.22 -8.52 -16.97
N PRO A 64 43.12 -9.52 -16.85
CA PRO A 64 43.15 -10.63 -17.79
C PRO A 64 41.83 -11.40 -17.67
N ILE A 65 41.00 -11.32 -18.70
CA ILE A 65 39.85 -12.21 -18.87
C ILE A 65 40.42 -13.52 -19.38
N ASP A 66 40.39 -14.53 -18.53
CA ASP A 66 40.78 -15.90 -18.84
C ASP A 66 39.77 -16.50 -19.86
N PRO A 67 40.17 -16.81 -21.12
CA PRO A 67 39.24 -17.29 -22.14
C PRO A 67 38.90 -18.79 -22.03
N ALA A 68 39.27 -19.46 -20.93
CA ALA A 68 39.21 -20.93 -20.82
C ALA A 68 37.88 -21.52 -20.31
N LEU A 69 36.81 -20.73 -20.13
CA LEU A 69 35.49 -21.24 -19.68
C LEU A 69 34.36 -21.11 -20.72
N ALA A 70 34.67 -20.73 -21.95
CA ALA A 70 33.72 -20.64 -23.06
C ALA A 70 33.72 -21.91 -23.95
N ALA A 71 33.52 -23.10 -23.36
CA ALA A 71 33.18 -24.30 -24.12
C ALA A 71 32.67 -25.41 -23.19
N LEU A 72 31.43 -25.28 -22.71
CA LEU A 72 30.65 -26.47 -22.38
C LEU A 72 29.67 -26.72 -23.53
N PRO A 73 29.72 -27.91 -24.16
CA PRO A 73 28.81 -28.26 -25.25
C PRO A 73 27.38 -28.28 -24.71
N ILE A 74 26.53 -27.45 -25.30
CA ILE A 74 25.08 -27.56 -25.12
C ILE A 74 24.66 -28.76 -25.95
N ASP A 75 24.31 -29.87 -25.29
CA ASP A 75 23.67 -31.02 -25.92
C ASP A 75 22.34 -30.61 -26.57
N PRO A 76 22.19 -30.68 -27.91
CA PRO A 76 20.93 -30.41 -28.60
C PRO A 76 20.11 -31.70 -28.75
N ALA A 77 19.99 -32.48 -27.67
CA ALA A 77 19.32 -33.78 -27.70
C ALA A 77 18.36 -33.95 -26.51
N LEU A 78 17.37 -33.08 -26.42
CA LEU A 78 16.10 -33.43 -25.77
C LEU A 78 14.94 -33.03 -26.68
N THR A 79 14.69 -33.96 -27.61
CA THR A 79 13.38 -34.59 -27.74
C THR A 79 12.19 -33.65 -27.85
N THR A 80 11.96 -33.20 -29.08
CA THR A 80 10.64 -33.00 -29.65
C THR A 80 9.75 -34.20 -29.31
N GLN A 81 8.92 -34.09 -28.27
CA GLN A 81 7.76 -34.98 -28.14
C GLN A 81 6.66 -34.47 -29.07
N PRO A 82 6.17 -35.31 -30.01
CA PRO A 82 4.98 -34.98 -30.78
C PRO A 82 3.77 -34.95 -29.83
N LEU A 83 3.02 -33.85 -29.87
CA LEU A 83 1.71 -33.75 -29.24
C LEU A 83 0.84 -34.90 -29.75
N SER A 84 0.45 -35.78 -28.82
CA SER A 84 -0.62 -36.74 -29.07
C SER A 84 -1.95 -36.01 -29.19
N PRO A 85 -2.82 -36.36 -30.15
CA PRO A 85 -4.12 -35.73 -30.31
C PRO A 85 -5.02 -36.01 -29.09
N LEU A 86 -5.65 -34.94 -28.61
CA LEU A 86 -6.73 -35.00 -27.62
C LEU A 86 -7.85 -35.92 -28.13
N PRO A 87 -8.35 -36.88 -27.33
CA PRO A 87 -9.61 -37.54 -27.66
C PRO A 87 -10.76 -36.54 -27.51
N GLU A 88 -11.54 -36.36 -28.58
CA GLU A 88 -12.83 -35.67 -28.56
C GLU A 88 -13.75 -36.38 -27.56
N VAL A 89 -14.14 -35.65 -26.50
CA VAL A 89 -15.16 -36.08 -25.55
C VAL A 89 -16.52 -35.70 -26.15
N PRO A 90 -17.45 -36.65 -26.36
CA PRO A 90 -18.78 -36.32 -26.84
C PRO A 90 -19.56 -35.55 -25.76
N VAL A 91 -20.13 -34.42 -26.19
CA VAL A 91 -21.10 -33.64 -25.43
C VAL A 91 -22.38 -34.46 -25.26
N GLN A 92 -22.66 -34.91 -24.04
CA GLN A 92 -23.99 -35.37 -23.64
C GLN A 92 -24.33 -34.87 -22.23
N GLY A 93 -25.25 -33.90 -22.20
CA GLY A 93 -26.44 -33.85 -21.35
C GLY A 93 -26.33 -34.04 -19.83
N ASP A 94 -26.44 -32.91 -19.13
CA ASP A 94 -27.31 -32.67 -17.97
C ASP A 94 -27.01 -33.27 -16.56
N PRO A 95 -27.55 -32.65 -15.49
CA PRO A 95 -26.78 -32.34 -14.28
C PRO A 95 -27.07 -33.31 -13.13
N SER A 96 -26.04 -33.67 -12.36
CA SER A 96 -26.26 -34.19 -11.01
C SER A 96 -25.14 -33.80 -10.06
N VAL A 97 -25.61 -33.28 -8.93
CA VAL A 97 -24.93 -32.85 -7.72
C VAL A 97 -24.08 -33.97 -7.11
N ASN A 98 -22.99 -33.54 -6.45
CA ASN A 98 -22.18 -34.25 -5.46
C ASN A 98 -21.11 -35.22 -6.00
N SER A 99 -19.86 -34.75 -6.02
CA SER A 99 -18.70 -35.63 -5.85
C SER A 99 -17.54 -34.93 -5.16
N THR A 100 -17.29 -35.42 -3.95
CA THR A 100 -16.19 -35.13 -3.05
C THR A 100 -14.85 -35.45 -3.71
N CYS A 101 -14.00 -34.45 -3.86
CA CYS A 101 -12.64 -34.61 -4.38
C CYS A 101 -11.70 -34.97 -3.22
N SER A 102 -11.40 -36.26 -3.06
CA SER A 102 -10.39 -36.77 -2.14
C SER A 102 -9.07 -36.98 -2.90
N LEU A 103 -8.06 -36.18 -2.57
CA LEU A 103 -6.67 -36.40 -3.00
C LEU A 103 -5.95 -37.30 -1.98
N PRO A 104 -5.10 -38.25 -2.43
CA PRO A 104 -4.31 -39.09 -1.54
C PRO A 104 -3.11 -38.30 -0.99
N LEU A 105 -3.05 -38.12 0.34
CA LEU A 105 -1.85 -37.69 1.05
C LEU A 105 -0.92 -38.90 1.34
N PRO A 106 0.41 -38.73 1.32
CA PRO A 106 1.35 -39.74 1.79
C PRO A 106 1.33 -39.86 3.33
N PRO A 107 1.71 -41.03 3.89
CA PRO A 107 1.66 -41.26 5.33
C PRO A 107 2.82 -40.55 6.04
N ILE A 108 2.52 -39.48 6.75
CA ILE A 108 3.45 -38.88 7.73
C ILE A 108 3.15 -39.51 9.08
N ALA A 109 4.09 -40.32 9.57
CA ALA A 109 4.05 -40.90 10.90
C ALA A 109 3.95 -39.79 11.95
N SER A 110 2.81 -39.77 12.65
CA SER A 110 2.50 -38.84 13.73
C SER A 110 2.85 -39.51 15.05
N ASN A 111 3.81 -38.95 15.77
CA ASN A 111 3.94 -39.12 17.22
C ASN A 111 4.12 -37.73 17.82
N LEU A 112 3.03 -37.12 18.26
CA LEU A 112 3.02 -35.96 19.15
C LEU A 112 1.76 -36.05 20.05
N PRO A 113 1.92 -35.91 21.38
CA PRO A 113 0.84 -36.07 22.34
C PRO A 113 -0.12 -34.87 22.34
N SER A 114 -1.41 -35.19 22.46
CA SER A 114 -2.53 -34.27 22.62
C SER A 114 -2.39 -33.42 23.88
N SER A 115 -2.35 -32.10 23.72
CA SER A 115 -2.58 -31.14 24.80
C SER A 115 -4.03 -30.67 24.73
N ASP A 116 -4.78 -31.04 25.77
CA ASP A 116 -6.12 -30.57 26.08
C ASP A 116 -6.19 -29.04 26.03
N SER A 117 -7.10 -28.52 25.22
CA SER A 117 -7.44 -27.08 25.17
C SER A 117 -8.86 -26.91 25.68
N THR A 118 -8.96 -26.52 26.94
CA THR A 118 -10.17 -25.99 27.59
C THR A 118 -10.77 -24.84 26.79
N VAL A 119 -11.99 -25.06 26.30
CA VAL A 119 -12.84 -24.05 25.67
C VAL A 119 -13.40 -23.12 26.75
N VAL A 120 -12.85 -21.92 26.85
CA VAL A 120 -13.46 -20.83 27.62
C VAL A 120 -14.54 -20.16 26.77
N ASN A 121 -15.78 -20.47 27.15
CA ASN A 121 -17.02 -19.88 26.65
C ASN A 121 -17.10 -18.41 27.10
N ALA A 122 -16.90 -17.46 26.18
CA ALA A 122 -17.05 -16.03 26.45
C ALA A 122 -18.44 -15.55 26.01
N SER A 123 -19.32 -15.37 26.98
CA SER A 123 -20.62 -14.70 26.83
C SER A 123 -20.43 -13.22 26.45
N ALA A 124 -21.09 -12.80 25.38
CA ALA A 124 -21.21 -11.41 24.98
C ALA A 124 -22.29 -10.69 25.84
N PRO A 125 -22.06 -9.47 26.35
CA PRO A 125 -23.13 -8.67 26.93
C PRO A 125 -23.87 -7.89 25.83
N ALA A 126 -25.19 -8.06 25.79
CA ALA A 126 -26.12 -7.24 25.06
C ALA A 126 -26.14 -5.82 25.65
N VAL A 127 -25.83 -4.80 24.85
CA VAL A 127 -26.01 -3.40 25.23
C VAL A 127 -27.28 -2.88 24.56
N ALA A 128 -28.23 -2.53 25.43
CA ALA A 128 -29.54 -2.03 25.11
C ALA A 128 -29.51 -0.73 24.31
N SER A 129 -30.43 -0.66 23.35
CA SER A 129 -30.78 0.53 22.59
C SER A 129 -31.59 1.50 23.46
N SER A 130 -31.18 2.77 23.51
CA SER A 130 -32.03 3.86 24.01
C SER A 130 -32.41 4.80 22.86
N PRO A 131 -33.69 5.21 22.76
CA PRO A 131 -34.20 6.04 21.67
C PRO A 131 -34.15 7.55 21.96
N ALA A 132 -34.08 8.29 20.85
CA ALA A 132 -34.58 9.64 20.57
C ALA A 132 -34.83 10.64 21.72
N GLY A 133 -34.15 11.78 21.63
CA GLY A 133 -34.51 13.03 22.30
C GLY A 133 -34.10 14.23 21.44
N ILE A 134 -34.99 14.67 20.55
CA ILE A 134 -34.89 15.93 19.82
C ILE A 134 -35.08 17.06 20.83
N THR A 135 -34.09 17.93 20.99
CA THR A 135 -34.29 19.22 21.67
C THR A 135 -33.72 20.33 20.79
N VAL A 136 -34.63 21.03 20.11
CA VAL A 136 -34.39 22.32 19.45
C VAL A 136 -34.42 23.37 20.55
N GLY A 137 -33.28 24.00 20.85
CA GLY A 137 -33.16 25.05 21.85
C GLY A 137 -32.19 26.13 21.38
N ALA A 138 -32.71 27.34 21.23
CA ALA A 138 -32.01 28.54 20.76
C ALA A 138 -30.84 28.97 21.68
N PRO A 139 -29.81 29.67 21.15
CA PRO A 139 -28.69 30.13 21.95
C PRO A 139 -29.01 31.44 22.71
N PRO A 140 -28.80 31.52 24.04
CA PRO A 140 -28.66 32.80 24.73
C PRO A 140 -27.22 33.32 24.61
N SER A 141 -27.12 34.52 24.05
CA SER A 141 -25.92 35.35 23.94
C SER A 141 -25.24 35.52 25.29
N THR A 142 -24.06 34.94 25.45
CA THR A 142 -23.19 35.09 26.63
C THR A 142 -22.11 36.14 26.36
N PRO A 143 -21.86 37.09 27.29
CA PRO A 143 -20.86 38.14 27.11
C PRO A 143 -19.41 37.60 27.12
N PRO A 144 -18.44 38.33 26.54
CA PRO A 144 -17.06 37.89 26.39
C PRO A 144 -16.34 37.89 27.74
N GLN A 145 -16.30 36.73 28.40
CA GLN A 145 -15.39 36.49 29.51
C GLN A 145 -13.97 36.28 28.96
N HIS A 146 -13.07 37.19 29.31
CA HIS A 146 -11.64 37.05 29.09
C HIS A 146 -11.14 35.77 29.77
N ALA A 147 -10.81 34.77 28.96
CA ALA A 147 -10.27 33.51 29.43
C ALA A 147 -8.92 33.74 30.14
N PRO A 148 -8.75 33.28 31.39
CA PRO A 148 -7.47 33.32 32.06
C PRO A 148 -6.51 32.41 31.30
N THR A 149 -5.48 33.02 30.70
CA THR A 149 -4.35 32.35 30.06
C THR A 149 -3.55 31.59 31.11
N THR A 150 -4.05 30.42 31.51
CA THR A 150 -3.33 29.47 32.36
C THR A 150 -2.18 28.92 31.53
N ALA A 151 -1.00 29.50 31.74
CA ALA A 151 0.26 28.98 31.23
C ALA A 151 0.46 27.58 31.83
N THR A 152 0.01 26.55 31.13
CA THR A 152 0.28 25.18 31.50
C THR A 152 1.81 24.97 31.48
N PRO A 153 2.42 24.52 32.58
CA PRO A 153 3.84 24.21 32.58
C PRO A 153 4.08 23.15 31.50
N THR A 154 4.87 23.51 30.49
CA THR A 154 5.24 22.66 29.36
C THR A 154 6.25 21.61 29.83
N HIS A 155 5.84 20.75 30.76
CA HIS A 155 6.63 19.59 31.13
C HIS A 155 6.65 18.67 29.92
N ARG A 156 7.83 18.46 29.33
CA ARG A 156 7.99 17.56 28.19
C ARG A 156 7.59 16.17 28.63
N ALA A 157 6.48 15.66 28.11
CA ALA A 157 6.08 14.28 28.33
C ALA A 157 7.15 13.36 27.71
N TYR A 158 7.85 12.60 28.55
CA TYR A 158 8.77 11.58 28.10
C TYR A 158 7.97 10.32 27.75
N ALA A 159 8.23 9.77 26.57
CA ALA A 159 7.61 8.50 26.17
C ALA A 159 8.08 7.39 27.13
N SER A 160 7.13 6.76 27.80
CA SER A 160 7.34 5.61 28.69
C SER A 160 6.31 4.53 28.35
N ASN A 161 6.50 3.30 28.85
CA ASN A 161 5.52 2.24 28.63
C ASN A 161 4.14 2.58 29.24
N ALA A 162 4.10 3.42 30.28
CA ALA A 162 2.86 3.91 30.87
C ALA A 162 2.24 5.07 30.06
N ASN A 163 3.06 5.86 29.36
CA ASN A 163 2.62 6.96 28.50
C ASN A 163 3.25 6.87 27.11
N PRO A 164 2.72 6.03 26.22
CA PRO A 164 3.26 5.82 24.88
C PRO A 164 2.86 6.98 23.95
N VAL A 165 3.48 8.16 24.12
CA VAL A 165 3.21 9.38 23.33
C VAL A 165 3.21 9.15 21.81
N HIS A 166 4.03 8.21 21.34
CA HIS A 166 4.14 7.85 19.91
C HIS A 166 3.58 6.46 19.58
N GLY A 167 2.83 5.86 20.49
CA GLY A 167 2.33 4.49 20.39
C GLY A 167 3.38 3.43 20.79
N MET A 168 2.95 2.18 20.78
CA MET A 168 3.80 1.02 21.07
C MET A 168 4.54 0.51 19.82
N ILE A 169 5.71 -0.08 20.00
CA ILE A 169 6.43 -0.81 18.95
C ILE A 169 5.75 -2.18 18.80
N LYS A 170 5.31 -2.51 17.59
CA LYS A 170 4.68 -3.81 17.28
C LYS A 170 5.77 -4.86 17.01
N GLY A 171 5.52 -6.10 17.42
CA GLY A 171 6.41 -7.24 17.14
C GLY A 171 7.68 -7.29 17.98
N VAL A 172 7.75 -6.54 19.09
CA VAL A 172 8.82 -6.73 20.08
C VAL A 172 8.52 -8.01 20.86
N CYS A 173 9.52 -8.86 21.03
CA CYS A 173 9.42 -10.08 21.82
C CYS A 173 10.57 -10.18 22.81
N ARG A 174 10.34 -10.88 23.92
CA ARG A 174 11.36 -11.26 24.90
C ARG A 174 11.33 -12.77 25.04
N GLY A 175 12.30 -13.45 24.42
CA GLY A 175 12.19 -14.90 24.22
C GLY A 175 10.98 -15.21 23.32
N ASN A 176 10.13 -16.13 23.77
CA ASN A 176 8.90 -16.49 23.05
C ASN A 176 7.72 -15.56 23.39
N ASP A 177 7.86 -14.70 24.40
CA ASP A 177 6.77 -13.86 24.87
C ASP A 177 6.70 -12.54 24.10
N VAL A 178 5.50 -12.22 23.61
CA VAL A 178 5.23 -10.93 22.97
C VAL A 178 5.33 -9.84 24.04
N THR A 179 6.19 -8.86 23.82
CA THR A 179 6.41 -7.73 24.73
C THR A 179 6.02 -6.43 24.04
N SER A 180 5.57 -5.44 24.80
CA SER A 180 5.33 -4.10 24.27
C SER A 180 6.37 -3.11 24.80
N MET A 181 6.82 -2.21 23.92
CA MET A 181 7.77 -1.15 24.27
C MET A 181 7.30 0.15 23.64
N ALA A 182 7.24 1.22 24.42
CA ALA A 182 6.82 2.52 23.92
C ALA A 182 7.83 3.10 22.93
N ARG A 183 7.34 3.72 21.85
CA ARG A 183 8.18 4.41 20.87
C ARG A 183 8.71 5.71 21.46
N THR A 184 10.03 5.89 21.42
CA THR A 184 10.65 7.16 21.81
C THR A 184 10.47 8.27 20.76
N ARG A 185 10.17 7.91 19.51
CA ARG A 185 9.98 8.86 18.39
C ARG A 185 8.80 8.45 17.53
N ALA A 186 8.11 9.44 16.96
CA ALA A 186 7.05 9.19 15.99
C ALA A 186 7.59 8.41 14.78
N PRO A 187 6.84 7.42 14.24
CA PRO A 187 7.21 6.75 13.02
C PRO A 187 7.33 7.75 11.87
N LYS A 188 8.33 7.54 11.01
CA LYS A 188 8.41 8.26 9.73
C LYS A 188 7.27 7.78 8.83
N SER A 189 6.70 8.69 8.04
CA SER A 189 5.75 8.32 6.99
C SER A 189 6.40 7.35 6.00
N PRO A 190 5.65 6.40 5.42
CA PRO A 190 6.19 5.51 4.40
C PRO A 190 6.69 6.31 3.20
N PHE A 191 7.77 5.81 2.58
CA PHE A 191 8.33 6.41 1.37
C PHE A 191 7.37 6.19 0.20
N LYS A 192 7.17 7.23 -0.62
CA LYS A 192 6.38 7.11 -1.86
C LYS A 192 7.15 6.39 -2.96
N ASN A 193 8.46 6.59 -3.01
CA ASN A 193 9.37 5.99 -3.97
C ASN A 193 10.16 4.87 -3.30
N THR A 194 10.19 3.70 -3.95
CA THR A 194 10.91 2.51 -3.46
C THR A 194 12.43 2.68 -3.56
N ALA A 195 12.94 3.45 -4.54
CA ALA A 195 14.37 3.72 -4.68
C ALA A 195 14.90 4.59 -3.52
N ASP A 196 14.13 5.60 -3.11
CA ASP A 196 14.46 6.44 -1.96
C ASP A 196 14.42 5.63 -0.66
N ALA A 197 13.44 4.72 -0.53
CA ALA A 197 13.33 3.81 0.60
C ALA A 197 14.54 2.88 0.71
N GLN A 198 15.01 2.34 -0.42
CA GLN A 198 16.20 1.49 -0.49
C GLN A 198 17.44 2.27 -0.08
N THR A 199 17.69 3.43 -0.69
CA THR A 199 18.85 4.28 -0.38
C THR A 199 18.85 4.68 1.10
N PHE A 200 17.68 5.04 1.62
CA PHE A 200 17.50 5.35 3.03
C PHE A 200 17.79 4.13 3.91
N CYS A 201 17.32 2.93 3.54
CA CYS A 201 17.61 1.70 4.26
C CYS A 201 19.11 1.43 4.30
N GLU A 202 19.80 1.44 3.17
CA GLU A 202 21.25 1.20 3.08
C GLU A 202 22.06 2.17 3.94
N TYR A 203 21.70 3.46 3.95
CA TYR A 203 22.34 4.46 4.79
C TYR A 203 22.13 4.18 6.29
N ASN A 204 20.89 3.89 6.70
CA ASN A 204 20.56 3.71 8.13
C ASN A 204 21.02 2.35 8.66
N VAL A 205 21.14 1.32 7.82
CA VAL A 205 21.65 0.00 8.23
C VAL A 205 23.09 0.11 8.74
N ARG A 206 23.92 0.95 8.11
CA ARG A 206 25.31 1.18 8.56
C ARG A 206 25.36 1.78 9.97
N ASP A 207 24.62 2.87 10.19
CA ASP A 207 24.53 3.52 11.52
C ASP A 207 23.94 2.57 12.57
N LEU A 208 22.92 1.79 12.19
CA LEU A 208 22.35 0.77 13.06
C LEU A 208 23.38 -0.29 13.47
N PHE A 209 24.16 -0.82 12.54
CA PHE A 209 25.21 -1.80 12.84
C PHE A 209 26.29 -1.22 13.75
N SER A 210 26.75 0.02 13.52
CA SER A 210 27.72 0.66 14.42
C SER A 210 27.20 0.84 15.85
N ARG A 211 25.90 1.16 16.02
CA ARG A 211 25.29 1.28 17.35
C ARG A 211 25.14 -0.06 18.05
N VAL A 212 24.74 -1.09 17.30
CA VAL A 212 24.57 -2.44 17.83
C VAL A 212 25.93 -3.04 18.19
N GLU A 213 26.96 -2.76 17.38
CA GLU A 213 28.33 -3.12 17.69
C GLU A 213 28.81 -2.48 18.99
N SER A 214 28.68 -1.16 19.11
CA SER A 214 29.05 -0.45 20.35
C SER A 214 28.28 -0.95 21.57
N LEU A 215 26.98 -1.24 21.41
CA LEU A 215 26.16 -1.83 22.48
C LEU A 215 26.65 -3.23 22.86
N ALA A 216 26.89 -4.09 21.89
CA ALA A 216 27.33 -5.46 22.12
C ALA A 216 28.73 -5.52 22.76
N GLU A 217 29.64 -4.63 22.37
CA GLU A 217 30.98 -4.52 22.97
C GLU A 217 30.94 -3.97 24.39
N SER A 218 30.20 -2.89 24.63
CA SER A 218 30.11 -2.29 25.97
C SER A 218 29.40 -3.16 27.00
N THR A 219 28.44 -3.98 26.56
CA THR A 219 27.65 -4.86 27.46
C THR A 219 28.07 -6.32 27.40
N ASN A 220 29.04 -6.69 26.56
CA ASN A 220 29.42 -8.08 26.26
C ASN A 220 28.20 -8.96 25.89
N ALA A 221 27.23 -8.40 25.17
CA ALA A 221 26.01 -9.09 24.78
C ALA A 221 26.18 -9.97 23.53
N TRP A 222 25.42 -11.05 23.47
CA TRP A 222 25.20 -11.79 22.23
C TRP A 222 24.16 -11.05 21.39
N ALA A 223 24.55 -10.61 20.19
CA ALA A 223 23.66 -9.88 19.30
C ALA A 223 23.75 -10.46 17.89
N TYR A 224 22.58 -10.67 17.30
CA TYR A 224 22.40 -11.06 15.90
C TYR A 224 21.34 -10.17 15.27
N ILE A 225 21.67 -9.51 14.17
CA ILE A 225 20.73 -8.67 13.42
C ILE A 225 20.86 -9.01 11.95
N ALA A 226 19.72 -9.20 11.28
CA ALA A 226 19.64 -9.41 9.85
C ALA A 226 18.59 -8.46 9.25
N ILE A 227 18.93 -7.79 8.15
CA ILE A 227 18.08 -6.78 7.51
C ILE A 227 18.11 -7.00 6.01
N GLN A 228 16.92 -7.07 5.42
CA GLN A 228 16.72 -7.19 3.98
C GLN A 228 15.65 -6.19 3.54
N HIS A 229 15.97 -5.38 2.54
CA HIS A 229 14.95 -4.59 1.84
C HIS A 229 14.27 -5.46 0.77
N PRO A 230 12.93 -5.48 0.67
CA PRO A 230 12.20 -6.37 -0.24
C PRO A 230 12.57 -6.15 -1.72
N TRP A 231 12.79 -4.89 -2.12
CA TRP A 231 13.21 -4.52 -3.48
C TRP A 231 14.73 -4.58 -3.69
N SER A 232 15.54 -4.80 -2.65
CA SER A 232 16.98 -4.88 -2.87
C SER A 232 17.35 -6.13 -3.67
N ARG A 233 18.25 -5.97 -4.63
CA ARG A 233 18.89 -7.07 -5.38
C ARG A 233 20.01 -7.73 -4.57
N THR A 234 20.55 -7.03 -3.58
CA THR A 234 21.62 -7.56 -2.74
C THR A 234 21.07 -8.60 -1.75
N PRO A 235 21.91 -9.56 -1.33
CA PRO A 235 21.59 -10.45 -0.22
C PRO A 235 21.42 -9.65 1.09
N PHE A 236 20.87 -10.28 2.11
CA PHE A 236 20.57 -9.60 3.37
C PHE A 236 21.87 -9.18 4.05
N LEU A 237 21.84 -8.00 4.64
CA LEU A 237 22.94 -7.50 5.46
C LEU A 237 22.75 -8.05 6.86
N HIS A 238 23.82 -8.49 7.48
CA HIS A 238 23.77 -8.99 8.85
C HIS A 238 24.95 -8.50 9.69
N TYR A 239 24.72 -8.46 10.99
CA TYR A 239 25.73 -8.23 12.00
C TYR A 239 25.64 -9.35 13.04
N THR A 240 26.79 -9.91 13.41
CA THR A 240 26.91 -10.87 14.51
C THR A 240 27.98 -10.39 15.47
N SER A 241 27.64 -10.27 16.77
CA SER A 241 28.59 -9.76 17.76
C SER A 241 29.84 -10.63 17.88
N ARG A 242 30.97 -10.02 18.26
CA ARG A 242 32.26 -10.72 18.40
C ARG A 242 32.17 -11.90 19.36
N LYS A 243 31.44 -11.73 20.48
CA LYS A 243 31.25 -12.78 21.49
C LYS A 243 30.50 -13.98 20.92
N LEU A 244 29.38 -13.74 20.22
CA LEU A 244 28.58 -14.81 19.62
C LEU A 244 29.35 -15.58 18.53
N ARG A 245 30.14 -14.88 17.70
CA ARG A 245 31.01 -15.51 16.70
C ARG A 245 32.11 -16.39 17.33
N LYS A 246 32.62 -16.00 18.51
CA LYS A 246 33.67 -16.75 19.21
C LYS A 246 33.11 -17.99 19.91
N GLU A 247 31.94 -17.86 20.53
CA GLU A 247 31.37 -18.92 21.38
C GLU A 247 30.62 -19.99 20.58
N ALA A 248 29.96 -19.62 19.47
CA ALA A 248 29.13 -20.54 18.71
C ALA A 248 29.23 -20.33 17.18
N PRO A 249 30.41 -20.51 16.56
CA PRO A 249 30.60 -20.24 15.13
C PRO A 249 29.73 -21.14 14.23
N ASN A 250 29.53 -22.41 14.62
CA ASN A 250 28.73 -23.37 13.84
C ASN A 250 27.24 -23.01 13.87
N ASP A 251 26.70 -22.68 15.05
CA ASP A 251 25.28 -22.32 15.20
C ASP A 251 24.97 -21.00 14.49
N VAL A 252 25.90 -20.05 14.52
CA VAL A 252 25.80 -18.82 13.74
C VAL A 252 25.71 -19.14 12.25
N ALA A 253 26.50 -20.09 11.73
CA ALA A 253 26.43 -20.48 10.32
C ALA A 253 25.08 -21.14 9.97
N VAL A 254 24.53 -21.98 10.84
CA VAL A 254 23.20 -22.58 10.68
C VAL A 254 22.12 -21.49 10.67
N LEU A 255 22.16 -20.59 11.66
CA LEU A 255 21.25 -19.45 11.76
C LEU A 255 21.27 -18.58 10.50
N HIS A 256 22.45 -18.31 9.93
CA HIS A 256 22.56 -17.56 8.68
C HIS A 256 21.86 -18.25 7.50
N ARG A 257 22.01 -19.57 7.37
CA ARG A 257 21.34 -20.33 6.30
C ARG A 257 19.83 -20.29 6.47
N ASP A 258 19.35 -20.46 7.69
CA ASP A 258 17.92 -20.42 8.00
C ASP A 258 17.32 -19.05 7.73
N VAL A 259 17.96 -17.98 8.21
CA VAL A 259 17.53 -16.60 7.95
C VAL A 259 17.58 -16.26 6.46
N SER A 260 18.63 -16.70 5.75
CA SER A 260 18.73 -16.54 4.29
C SER A 260 17.56 -17.19 3.55
N ARG A 261 17.22 -18.42 3.94
CA ARG A 261 16.10 -19.19 3.37
C ARG A 261 14.77 -18.47 3.64
N ILE A 262 14.52 -18.05 4.89
CA ILE A 262 13.29 -17.33 5.28
C ILE A 262 13.15 -16.02 4.49
N MET A 263 14.20 -15.20 4.45
CA MET A 263 14.17 -13.92 3.73
C MET A 263 13.92 -14.12 2.23
N SER A 264 14.53 -15.16 1.63
CA SER A 264 14.31 -15.50 0.23
C SER A 264 12.87 -15.95 -0.04
N GLN A 265 12.28 -16.76 0.86
CA GLN A 265 10.88 -17.18 0.76
C GLN A 265 9.93 -15.98 0.89
N VAL A 266 10.15 -15.11 1.89
CA VAL A 266 9.34 -13.89 2.09
C VAL A 266 9.41 -12.98 0.87
N LYS A 267 10.60 -12.77 0.27
CA LYS A 267 10.73 -11.98 -0.96
C LYS A 267 10.00 -12.60 -2.16
N ARG A 268 10.01 -13.93 -2.28
CA ARG A 268 9.26 -14.61 -3.36
C ARG A 268 7.76 -14.45 -3.16
N ALA A 269 7.26 -14.63 -1.94
CA ALA A 269 5.85 -14.45 -1.60
C ALA A 269 5.37 -13.01 -1.80
N ASP A 270 6.20 -12.03 -1.46
CA ASP A 270 5.88 -10.61 -1.69
C ASP A 270 5.78 -10.28 -3.19
N ARG A 271 6.73 -10.80 -4.00
CA ARG A 271 6.68 -10.65 -5.46
C ARG A 271 5.47 -11.34 -6.07
N SER A 272 5.13 -12.56 -5.64
CA SER A 272 3.95 -13.25 -6.17
C SER A 272 2.67 -12.50 -5.84
N ARG A 273 2.54 -11.97 -4.62
CA ARG A 273 1.42 -11.13 -4.22
C ARG A 273 1.32 -9.85 -5.05
N LEU A 274 2.45 -9.20 -5.33
CA LEU A 274 2.46 -8.01 -6.18
C LEU A 274 2.01 -8.32 -7.61
N LEU A 275 2.45 -9.44 -8.18
CA LEU A 275 2.00 -9.88 -9.50
C LEU A 275 0.50 -10.21 -9.53
N GLU A 276 -0.02 -10.83 -8.47
CA GLU A 276 -1.46 -11.09 -8.31
C GLU A 276 -2.26 -9.79 -8.25
N LEU A 277 -1.80 -8.81 -7.47
CA LEU A 277 -2.44 -7.49 -7.40
C LEU A 277 -2.47 -6.80 -8.77
N VAL A 278 -1.38 -6.87 -9.54
CA VAL A 278 -1.36 -6.34 -10.92
C VAL A 278 -2.39 -7.05 -11.80
N LYS A 279 -2.42 -8.39 -11.80
CA LYS A 279 -3.41 -9.16 -12.58
C LYS A 279 -4.85 -8.83 -12.20
N THR A 280 -5.15 -8.73 -10.90
CA THR A 280 -6.50 -8.38 -10.44
C THR A 280 -6.91 -6.98 -10.84
N LYS A 281 -5.96 -6.04 -10.84
CA LYS A 281 -6.18 -4.67 -11.32
C LYS A 281 -6.46 -4.66 -12.81
N ASP A 282 -5.65 -5.33 -13.62
CA ASP A 282 -5.82 -5.38 -15.08
C ASP A 282 -7.16 -6.02 -15.45
N ALA A 283 -7.53 -7.13 -14.79
CA ALA A 283 -8.83 -7.77 -14.98
C ALA A 283 -10.00 -6.85 -14.58
N ALA A 284 -9.85 -6.06 -13.51
CA ALA A 284 -10.86 -5.10 -13.11
C ALA A 284 -10.99 -3.93 -14.11
N GLU A 285 -9.88 -3.45 -14.67
CA GLU A 285 -9.86 -2.42 -15.72
C GLU A 285 -10.50 -2.91 -17.02
N GLU A 286 -10.24 -4.15 -17.43
CA GLU A 286 -10.88 -4.80 -18.58
C GLU A 286 -12.38 -5.00 -18.36
N ALA A 287 -12.78 -5.48 -17.17
CA ALA A 287 -14.18 -5.63 -16.80
C ALA A 287 -14.93 -4.29 -16.79
N ALA A 288 -14.28 -3.23 -16.30
CA ALA A 288 -14.83 -1.87 -16.32
C ALA A 288 -15.02 -1.38 -17.76
N ARG A 289 -14.01 -1.55 -18.62
CA ARG A 289 -14.10 -1.18 -20.05
C ARG A 289 -15.21 -1.96 -20.78
N ALA A 290 -15.34 -3.25 -20.52
CA ALA A 290 -16.40 -4.08 -21.10
C ALA A 290 -17.80 -3.70 -20.57
N ALA A 291 -17.90 -3.19 -19.34
CA ALA A 291 -19.14 -2.68 -18.79
C ALA A 291 -19.52 -1.32 -19.42
N GLU A 292 -18.57 -0.43 -19.61
CA GLU A 292 -18.76 0.85 -20.32
C GLU A 292 -19.22 0.64 -21.76
N GLU A 293 -18.59 -0.29 -22.48
CA GLU A 293 -18.99 -0.60 -23.86
C GLU A 293 -20.42 -1.19 -23.93
N ARG A 294 -20.78 -2.08 -22.98
CA ARG A 294 -22.14 -2.63 -22.89
C ARG A 294 -23.17 -1.56 -22.55
N ALA A 295 -22.84 -0.63 -21.64
CA ALA A 295 -23.71 0.49 -21.32
C ALA A 295 -23.95 1.38 -22.54
N LEU A 296 -22.90 1.71 -23.29
CA LEU A 296 -23.00 2.50 -24.51
C LEU A 296 -23.86 1.81 -25.59
N ARG A 297 -23.71 0.49 -25.79
CA ARG A 297 -24.58 -0.25 -26.71
C ARG A 297 -26.04 -0.25 -26.26
N ALA A 298 -26.30 -0.46 -24.97
CA ALA A 298 -27.65 -0.42 -24.42
C ALA A 298 -28.29 0.98 -24.57
N GLU A 299 -27.51 2.05 -24.38
CA GLU A 299 -27.98 3.43 -24.60
C GLU A 299 -28.37 3.67 -26.07
N GLN A 300 -27.55 3.21 -27.01
CA GLN A 300 -27.85 3.29 -28.44
C GLN A 300 -29.11 2.49 -28.82
N GLU A 301 -29.29 1.30 -28.25
CA GLU A 301 -30.50 0.49 -28.48
C GLU A 301 -31.75 1.17 -27.91
N VAL A 302 -31.66 1.73 -26.69
CA VAL A 302 -32.76 2.50 -26.09
C VAL A 302 -33.10 3.72 -26.94
N GLU A 303 -32.11 4.41 -27.49
CA GLU A 303 -32.33 5.54 -28.40
C GLU A 303 -33.01 5.11 -29.70
N ARG A 304 -32.59 4.00 -30.31
CA ARG A 304 -33.24 3.42 -31.49
C ARG A 304 -34.70 3.04 -31.21
N MET A 305 -34.97 2.38 -30.09
CA MET A 305 -36.32 2.01 -29.68
C MET A 305 -37.20 3.23 -29.43
N LYS A 306 -36.66 4.28 -28.81
CA LYS A 306 -37.37 5.57 -28.65
C LYS A 306 -37.69 6.21 -29.99
N ALA A 307 -36.73 6.27 -30.92
CA ALA A 307 -36.95 6.81 -32.26
C ALA A 307 -38.03 6.02 -33.04
N ALA A 308 -37.98 4.68 -32.98
CA ALA A 308 -38.98 3.83 -33.61
C ALA A 308 -40.38 4.03 -33.00
N SER A 309 -40.49 4.12 -31.67
CA SER A 309 -41.76 4.38 -31.00
C SER A 309 -42.34 5.76 -31.35
N ALA A 310 -41.48 6.78 -31.50
CA ALA A 310 -41.89 8.12 -31.91
C ALA A 310 -42.38 8.16 -33.37
N GLN A 311 -41.73 7.39 -34.27
CA GLN A 311 -42.20 7.22 -35.64
C GLN A 311 -43.55 6.50 -35.69
N GLN A 312 -43.74 5.44 -34.90
CA GLN A 312 -45.03 4.75 -34.83
C GLN A 312 -46.14 5.66 -34.30
N ALA A 313 -45.84 6.47 -33.28
CA ALA A 313 -46.77 7.46 -32.77
C ALA A 313 -47.16 8.50 -33.84
N SER A 314 -46.22 8.98 -34.64
CA SER A 314 -46.51 9.95 -35.71
C SER A 314 -47.35 9.35 -36.85
N LEU A 315 -47.09 8.10 -37.23
CA LEU A 315 -47.92 7.36 -38.19
C LEU A 315 -49.34 7.15 -37.65
N SER A 316 -49.49 6.72 -36.40
CA SER A 316 -50.80 6.53 -35.78
C SER A 316 -51.61 7.84 -35.69
N ALA A 317 -50.93 8.96 -35.40
CA ALA A 317 -51.55 10.28 -35.38
C ALA A 317 -52.01 10.71 -36.78
N ARG A 318 -51.20 10.42 -37.82
CA ARG A 318 -51.57 10.66 -39.21
C ARG A 318 -52.78 9.83 -39.63
N ASP A 319 -52.81 8.55 -39.31
CA ASP A 319 -53.93 7.66 -39.61
C ASP A 319 -55.22 8.11 -38.90
N PHE A 320 -55.11 8.58 -37.66
CA PHE A 320 -56.22 9.17 -36.93
C PHE A 320 -56.80 10.39 -37.65
N VAL A 321 -55.94 11.31 -38.10
CA VAL A 321 -56.36 12.50 -38.87
C VAL A 321 -57.01 12.11 -40.19
N LEU A 322 -56.42 11.17 -40.94
CA LEU A 322 -56.99 10.70 -42.21
C LEU A 322 -58.36 10.06 -42.01
N ARG A 323 -58.52 9.24 -40.97
CA ARG A 323 -59.81 8.62 -40.63
C ARG A 323 -60.86 9.65 -40.23
N ALA A 324 -60.46 10.69 -39.50
CA ALA A 324 -61.36 11.81 -39.16
C ALA A 324 -61.82 12.58 -40.40
N VAL A 325 -60.91 12.86 -41.35
CA VAL A 325 -61.23 13.52 -42.63
C VAL A 325 -62.19 12.65 -43.45
N LEU A 326 -61.90 11.35 -43.61
CA LEU A 326 -62.77 10.44 -44.35
C LEU A 326 -64.18 10.37 -43.72
N ASN A 327 -64.28 10.27 -42.40
CA ASN A 327 -65.56 10.27 -41.70
C ASN A 327 -66.34 11.58 -41.87
N SER A 328 -65.65 12.71 -42.04
CA SER A 328 -66.29 14.00 -42.32
C SER A 328 -66.81 14.13 -43.75
N MET A 329 -66.30 13.33 -44.70
CA MET A 329 -66.74 13.31 -46.09
C MET A 329 -67.87 12.30 -46.36
N THR A 330 -68.08 11.33 -45.47
CA THR A 330 -69.25 10.44 -45.54
C THR A 330 -70.52 11.25 -45.32
N VAL A 331 -71.23 11.51 -46.42
CA VAL A 331 -72.55 12.17 -46.43
C VAL A 331 -73.48 11.37 -45.51
N PRO A 332 -74.17 12.03 -44.56
CA PRO A 332 -75.07 11.34 -43.65
C PRO A 332 -76.08 10.53 -44.47
N PRO A 333 -76.32 9.25 -44.10
CA PRO A 333 -77.29 8.43 -44.81
C PRO A 333 -78.64 9.16 -44.80
N ALA A 334 -79.27 9.23 -45.98
CA ALA A 334 -80.56 9.89 -46.14
C ALA A 334 -81.54 9.41 -45.07
N PRO A 335 -82.32 10.30 -44.44
CA PRO A 335 -83.15 9.97 -43.29
C PRO A 335 -84.10 8.82 -43.65
N THR A 336 -83.79 7.63 -43.14
CA THR A 336 -84.69 6.48 -43.22
C THR A 336 -85.94 6.83 -42.43
N VAL A 337 -87.03 7.03 -43.15
CA VAL A 337 -88.36 7.28 -42.61
C VAL A 337 -88.76 6.07 -41.77
N SER A 338 -88.73 6.21 -40.45
CA SER A 338 -89.24 5.18 -39.54
C SER A 338 -90.75 4.98 -39.74
N PRO A 339 -91.22 3.73 -39.90
CA PRO A 339 -92.64 3.45 -39.93
C PRO A 339 -93.28 3.72 -38.57
N THR A 340 -94.35 4.50 -38.59
CA THR A 340 -95.19 4.87 -37.46
C THR A 340 -95.79 3.62 -36.81
N PRO A 341 -95.61 3.37 -35.49
CA PRO A 341 -96.38 2.34 -34.81
C PRO A 341 -97.83 2.81 -34.65
N THR A 342 -98.74 2.08 -35.27
CA THR A 342 -100.19 2.21 -35.13
C THR A 342 -100.62 1.59 -33.81
N VAL A 343 -101.22 2.37 -32.89
CA VAL A 343 -102.37 1.98 -32.05
C VAL A 343 -103.17 3.24 -31.72
#